data_AF-A0A534PQ84-F1
#
_entry.id   AF-A0A534PQ84-F1
#
_cell.length_a   1.000
_cell.length_b   1.000
_cell.length_c   1.000
_cell.angle_alpha   90.00
_cell.angle_beta   90.00
_cell.angle_gamma   90.00
#
_symmetry.space_group_name_H-M   'P 1'
#
loop_
_entity.id
_entity.type
_entity.pdbx_description
1 polymer ?
#
loop_
_entity_poly.entity_id
_entity_poly.type
_entity_poly.pdbx_seq_one_letter_code
_entity_poly.pdbx_strand_id
1 'polypeptide(L)'
;MRHLLALLAVTACGGAQRADMSEGERTYRAKCTACHRPYEPSKYTPQEWTASLDKMERLNKVHLSQAERAQILQYLTGDPSGAPATSSKP
;
A
#
# COMPACT_ATOMS: atom_id res chain seq x y z
N MET A 1 49.58 3.23 -25.42
CA MET A 1 49.02 3.23 -24.05
C MET A 1 47.61 3.81 -24.16
N ARG A 2 46.56 3.09 -24.55
CA ARG A 2 45.98 1.87 -23.95
C ARG A 2 45.74 2.00 -22.44
N HIS A 3 44.99 3.03 -22.05
CA HIS A 3 44.21 2.98 -20.82
C HIS A 3 42.74 3.19 -21.17
N LEU A 4 42.05 2.05 -21.30
CA LEU A 4 40.61 1.97 -21.14
C LEU A 4 40.26 2.61 -19.80
N LEU A 5 39.46 3.67 -19.82
CA LEU A 5 38.55 3.99 -18.73
C LEU A 5 37.15 3.61 -19.18
N ALA A 6 36.89 2.31 -19.12
CA ALA A 6 35.55 1.79 -18.89
C ALA A 6 35.28 1.85 -17.37
N LEU A 7 33.99 1.80 -16.99
CA LEU A 7 33.38 1.72 -15.65
C LEU A 7 32.72 3.06 -15.23
N LEU A 8 31.44 3.16 -14.86
CA LEU A 8 30.34 2.21 -14.67
C LEU A 8 29.04 3.05 -14.79
N ALA A 9 28.20 2.79 -15.78
CA ALA A 9 26.81 3.26 -15.74
C ALA A 9 26.07 2.36 -14.75
N VAL A 10 26.00 2.78 -13.48
CA VAL A 10 25.11 2.14 -12.50
C VAL A 10 23.69 2.58 -12.82
N THR A 11 22.97 1.73 -13.56
CA THR A 11 21.55 1.90 -13.84
C THR A 11 20.78 1.82 -12.52
N ALA A 12 20.33 2.96 -12.02
CA ALA A 12 19.44 3.07 -10.87
C ALA A 12 18.01 2.61 -11.24
N CYS A 13 17.82 1.30 -11.49
CA CYS A 13 16.50 0.70 -11.60
C CYS A 13 15.94 0.43 -10.20
N GLY A 14 15.44 1.49 -9.57
CA GLY A 14 14.68 1.40 -8.31
C GLY A 14 13.79 2.61 -8.04
N GLY A 15 14.06 3.75 -8.70
CA GLY A 15 13.23 4.96 -8.58
C GLY A 15 11.94 4.90 -9.39
N ALA A 16 11.96 4.34 -10.60
CA ALA A 16 10.83 4.32 -11.52
C ALA A 16 9.61 3.56 -10.96
N GLN A 17 9.83 2.46 -10.23
CA GLN A 17 8.74 1.68 -9.62
C GLN A 17 8.01 2.43 -8.49
N ARG A 18 8.63 3.42 -7.84
CA ARG A 18 7.96 4.23 -6.80
C ARG A 18 7.22 5.43 -7.36
N ALA A 19 7.64 5.90 -8.54
CA ALA A 19 7.04 7.04 -9.22
C ALA A 19 5.64 6.71 -9.77
N ASP A 20 5.39 5.45 -10.14
CA ASP A 20 4.12 5.01 -10.74
C ASP A 20 3.06 4.55 -9.72
N MET A 21 3.44 4.36 -8.45
CA MET A 21 2.50 3.95 -7.40
C MET A 21 1.58 5.10 -6.99
N SER A 22 0.34 4.79 -6.62
CA SER A 22 -0.52 5.74 -5.91
C SER A 22 0.04 6.04 -4.51
N GLU A 23 -0.37 7.15 -3.90
CA GLU A 23 0.01 7.44 -2.51
C GLU A 23 -0.52 6.37 -1.54
N GLY A 24 -1.76 5.92 -1.75
CA GLY A 24 -2.34 4.82 -0.97
C GLY A 24 -1.56 3.51 -1.07
N GLU A 25 -1.09 3.16 -2.28
CA GLU A 25 -0.24 1.98 -2.46
C GLU A 25 1.10 2.13 -1.72
N ARG A 26 1.74 3.30 -1.81
CA ARG A 26 2.99 3.57 -1.09
C ARG A 26 2.81 3.45 0.41
N THR A 27 1.76 4.08 0.96
CA THR A 27 1.45 4.03 2.39
C THR A 27 1.11 2.60 2.84
N TYR A 28 0.32 1.87 2.06
CA TYR A 28 -0.01 0.47 2.33
C TYR A 28 1.24 -0.41 2.40
N ARG A 29 2.10 -0.33 1.38
CA ARG A 29 3.34 -1.10 1.34
C ARG A 29 4.26 -0.72 2.50
N ALA A 30 4.39 0.56 2.83
CA ALA A 30 5.27 1.01 3.91
C ALA A 30 4.80 0.55 5.30
N LYS A 31 3.48 0.57 5.56
CA LYS A 31 2.92 0.24 6.88
C LYS A 31 2.66 -1.26 7.04
N CYS A 32 2.12 -1.92 6.03
CA CYS A 32 1.58 -3.28 6.18
C CYS A 32 2.61 -4.39 5.91
N THR A 33 3.81 -4.08 5.42
CA THR A 33 4.91 -5.05 5.32
C THR A 33 5.76 -5.14 6.58
N ALA A 34 5.50 -4.30 7.59
CA ALA A 34 6.36 -4.20 8.77
C ALA A 34 6.32 -5.45 9.66
N CYS A 35 5.19 -6.17 9.68
CA CYS A 35 4.98 -7.30 10.59
C CYS A 35 4.74 -8.64 9.86
N HIS A 36 4.17 -8.61 8.66
CA HIS A 36 3.88 -9.81 7.86
C HIS A 36 3.84 -9.44 6.37
N ARG A 37 3.71 -10.46 5.51
CA ARG A 37 3.46 -10.21 4.09
C ARG A 37 2.10 -9.52 3.94
N PRO A 38 2.00 -8.37 3.23
CA PRO A 38 0.72 -7.72 3.01
C PRO A 38 -0.17 -8.59 2.12
N TYR A 39 -1.48 -8.48 2.31
CA TYR A 39 -2.47 -9.15 1.48
C TYR A 39 -2.63 -8.39 0.15
N GLU A 40 -2.86 -9.11 -0.95
CA GLU A 40 -3.10 -8.46 -2.25
C GLU A 40 -4.45 -7.73 -2.23
N PRO A 41 -4.61 -6.53 -2.84
CA PRO A 41 -5.85 -5.75 -2.81
C PRO A 41 -7.09 -6.53 -3.27
N SER A 42 -6.93 -7.44 -4.22
CA SER A 42 -8.02 -8.30 -4.73
C SER A 42 -8.46 -9.41 -3.78
N LYS A 43 -7.81 -9.56 -2.62
CA LYS A 43 -8.07 -10.66 -1.68
C LYS A 43 -9.41 -10.55 -0.96
N TYR A 44 -9.88 -9.33 -0.74
CA TYR A 44 -11.08 -9.02 0.04
C TYR A 44 -11.96 -8.00 -0.68
N THR A 45 -13.25 -8.01 -0.37
CA THR A 45 -14.19 -6.96 -0.78
C THR A 45 -13.92 -5.64 -0.03
N PRO A 46 -14.43 -4.50 -0.51
CA PRO A 46 -14.27 -3.20 0.19
C PRO A 46 -14.71 -3.21 1.66
N GLN A 47 -15.82 -3.89 1.98
CA GLN A 47 -16.35 -4.01 3.33
C GLN A 47 -15.42 -4.87 4.21
N GLU A 48 -14.93 -5.98 3.67
CA GLU A 48 -14.01 -6.87 4.37
C GLU A 48 -12.66 -6.19 4.63
N TRP A 49 -12.19 -5.33 3.72
CA TRP A 49 -11.00 -4.53 3.93
C TRP A 49 -11.16 -3.54 5.08
N THR A 50 -12.28 -2.82 5.10
CA THR A 50 -12.60 -1.89 6.20
C THR A 50 -12.61 -2.62 7.54
N ALA A 51 -13.31 -3.76 7.62
CA ALA A 51 -13.38 -4.57 8.83
C ALA A 51 -12.02 -5.19 9.23
N SER A 52 -11.17 -5.52 8.25
CA SER A 52 -9.84 -6.07 8.50
C SER A 52 -8.89 -5.01 9.05
N LEU A 53 -8.91 -3.80 8.50
CA LEU A 53 -8.07 -2.70 8.98
C LEU A 53 -8.43 -2.32 10.42
N ASP A 54 -9.73 -2.26 10.71
CA ASP A 54 -10.29 -2.13 12.06
C ASP A 54 -9.76 -3.17 13.05
N LYS A 55 -9.70 -4.44 12.64
CA LYS A 55 -9.13 -5.52 13.46
C LYS A 55 -7.64 -5.34 13.67
N MET A 56 -6.89 -4.91 12.65
CA MET A 56 -5.45 -4.66 12.74
C MET A 56 -5.13 -3.54 13.74
N GLU A 57 -5.87 -2.43 13.69
CA GLU A 57 -5.68 -1.30 14.62
C GLU A 57 -6.02 -1.71 16.06
N ARG A 58 -7.15 -2.41 16.28
CA ARG A 58 -7.61 -2.78 17.64
C ARG A 58 -6.84 -3.93 18.26
N LEU A 59 -6.64 -5.01 17.52
CA LEU A 59 -6.10 -6.27 18.05
C LEU A 59 -4.59 -6.35 17.91
N ASN A 60 -4.06 -5.92 16.77
CA ASN A 60 -2.62 -6.02 16.47
C ASN A 60 -1.86 -4.71 16.72
N LYS A 61 -2.55 -3.71 17.29
CA LYS A 61 -1.99 -2.42 17.72
C LYS A 61 -1.26 -1.68 16.59
N VAL A 62 -1.76 -1.83 15.37
CA VAL A 62 -1.28 -1.01 14.25
C VAL A 62 -1.76 0.42 14.47
N HIS A 63 -0.83 1.38 14.42
CA HIS A 63 -1.16 2.79 14.56
C HIS A 63 -1.11 3.46 13.19
N LEU A 64 -2.29 3.94 12.74
CA LEU A 64 -2.44 4.75 11.54
C LEU A 64 -3.04 6.09 11.93
N SER A 65 -2.54 7.16 11.32
CA SER A 65 -3.28 8.43 11.31
C SER A 65 -4.55 8.29 10.48
N GLN A 66 -5.50 9.21 10.67
CA GLN A 66 -6.73 9.23 9.88
C GLN A 66 -6.43 9.33 8.36
N ALA A 67 -5.44 10.13 7.98
CA ALA A 67 -5.02 10.30 6.59
C ALA A 67 -4.44 8.99 6.02
N GLU A 68 -3.51 8.35 6.73
CA GLU A 68 -2.91 7.08 6.27
C GLU A 68 -3.97 5.99 6.14
N ARG A 69 -4.91 5.91 7.09
CA ARG A 69 -6.01 4.95 7.05
C ARG A 69 -6.90 5.16 5.82
N ALA A 70 -7.26 6.40 5.52
CA ALA A 70 -8.07 6.75 4.35
C ALA A 70 -7.35 6.40 3.03
N GLN A 71 -6.07 6.76 2.90
CA GLN A 71 -5.25 6.45 1.74
C GLN A 71 -5.12 4.94 1.49
N ILE A 72 -4.90 4.16 2.57
CA ILE A 72 -4.83 2.70 2.50
C ILE A 72 -6.18 2.12 2.02
N LEU A 73 -7.30 2.56 2.59
CA LEU A 73 -8.61 2.06 2.17
C LEU A 73 -8.91 2.42 0.72
N GLN A 74 -8.66 3.65 0.29
CA GLN A 74 -8.83 4.05 -1.11
C GLN A 74 -8.06 3.13 -2.07
N TYR A 75 -6.82 2.78 -1.73
CA TYR A 75 -6.03 1.85 -2.55
C TYR A 75 -6.60 0.42 -2.54
N LEU A 76 -7.01 -0.09 -1.38
CA LEU A 76 -7.48 -1.47 -1.24
C LEU A 76 -8.88 -1.69 -1.81
N THR A 77 -9.72 -0.67 -1.82
CA THR A 77 -11.11 -0.76 -2.30
C THR A 77 -11.31 -0.20 -3.70
N GLY A 78 -10.37 0.63 -4.18
CA GLY A 78 -10.53 1.42 -5.39
C GLY A 78 -11.55 2.56 -5.25
N ASP A 79 -12.11 2.80 -4.05
CA ASP A 79 -13.09 3.86 -3.80
C ASP A 79 -12.37 5.16 -3.40
N PRO A 80 -12.49 6.25 -4.18
CA PRO A 80 -11.86 7.53 -3.88
C PRO A 80 -12.33 8.18 -2.57
N SER A 81 -13.43 7.70 -1.99
CA SER A 81 -14.05 8.29 -0.80
C SER A 81 -13.59 7.66 0.52
N GLY A 82 -13.00 6.46 0.50
CA GLY A 82 -12.55 5.73 1.71
C GLY A 82 -13.64 5.47 2.76
N ALA A 83 -14.91 5.71 2.43
CA ALA A 83 -16.04 5.60 3.33
C ALA A 83 -16.43 4.12 3.52
N PRO A 84 -16.89 3.71 4.71
CA PRO A 84 -17.34 2.34 4.93
C PRO A 84 -18.56 2.07 4.03
N ALA A 85 -18.38 1.18 3.04
CA ALA A 85 -19.46 0.80 2.13
C ALA A 85 -20.58 0.10 2.92
N THR A 86 -21.70 0.78 3.10
CA THR A 86 -22.90 0.22 3.72
C THR A 86 -23.37 -0.99 2.93
N SER A 87 -23.47 -2.11 3.63
CA SER A 87 -23.94 -3.39 3.14
C SER A 87 -25.19 -3.27 2.27
N SER A 88 -25.13 -3.80 1.06
CA SER A 88 -26.31 -4.27 0.33
C SER A 88 -25.98 -5.67 -0.16
N LYS A 89 -26.58 -6.67 0.49
CA LYS A 89 -26.70 -8.03 -0.04
C LYS A 89 -28.20 -8.25 -0.32
N PRO A 90 -28.58 -8.86 -1.45
CA PRO A 90 -29.97 -9.04 -1.87
C PRO A 90 -30.81 -9.84 -0.87
#